data_AF-A0A954WJ14-F1
#
_entry.id   AF-A0A954WJ14-F1
#
_cell.length_a   1.000
_cell.length_b   1.000
_cell.length_c   1.000
_cell.angle_alpha   90.00
_cell.angle_beta   90.00
_cell.angle_gamma   90.00
#
_symmetry.space_group_name_H-M   'P 1'
#
loop_
_entity.id
_entity.type
_entity.pdbx_description
1 polymer ?
#
loop_
_entity_poly.entity_id
_entity_poly.type
_entity_poly.pdbx_seq_one_letter_code
_entity_poly.pdbx_strand_id
1 'polypeptide(L)'
;KAYDRSPCGTGTSAKLACLAADGVLSPGQLWRQESIIGSVFEGSYEETDSGRILPTITGSAFITAETTLLIDPCDPFRSGIPVQIGQTG
;
A
#
# COMPACT_ATOMS: atom_id res chain seq x y z
N LYS A 1 8.49 -4.43 -13.92
CA LYS A 1 7.78 -4.75 -12.66
C LYS A 1 7.41 -3.43 -11.99
N ALA A 2 6.15 -3.24 -11.61
CA ALA A 2 5.72 -2.07 -10.84
C ALA A 2 5.88 -2.40 -9.35
N TYR A 3 6.48 -1.51 -8.58
CA TYR A 3 6.69 -1.65 -7.14
C TYR A 3 5.95 -0.54 -6.42
N ASP A 4 5.32 -0.84 -5.30
CA ASP A 4 4.86 0.19 -4.37
C ASP A 4 6.08 0.81 -3.69
N ARG A 5 6.08 2.14 -3.55
CA ARG A 5 7.15 2.89 -2.88
C ARG A 5 6.75 3.20 -1.43
N SER A 6 5.50 3.02 -1.08
CA SER A 6 5.07 2.95 0.31
C SER A 6 5.23 1.52 0.84
N PRO A 7 5.13 1.29 2.15
CA PRO A 7 5.13 -0.05 2.73
C PRO A 7 3.90 -0.90 2.33
N CYS A 8 2.98 -0.33 1.54
CA CYS A 8 1.71 -0.89 1.11
C CYS A 8 0.74 -1.13 2.29
N GLY A 9 -0.32 -0.33 2.38
CA GLY A 9 -1.28 -0.41 3.49
C GLY A 9 -1.98 -1.77 3.58
N THR A 10 -2.46 -2.30 2.46
CA THR A 10 -3.13 -3.61 2.41
C THR A 10 -2.15 -4.77 2.66
N GLY A 11 -0.93 -4.68 2.15
CA GLY A 11 0.14 -5.63 2.46
C GLY A 11 0.50 -5.64 3.94
N THR A 12 0.54 -4.45 4.56
CA THR A 12 0.77 -4.31 6.01
C THR A 12 -0.37 -4.93 6.81
N SER A 13 -1.64 -4.68 6.43
CA SER A 13 -2.80 -5.33 7.07
C SER A 13 -2.76 -6.85 6.99
N ALA A 14 -2.40 -7.41 5.82
CA ALA A 14 -2.24 -8.85 5.66
C ALA A 14 -1.10 -9.39 6.55
N LYS A 15 0.01 -8.66 6.66
CA LYS A 15 1.12 -9.03 7.55
C LYS A 15 0.70 -9.05 9.02
N LEU A 16 -0.08 -8.06 9.47
CA LEU A 16 -0.64 -8.03 10.83
C LEU A 16 -1.53 -9.26 11.10
N ALA A 17 -2.35 -9.67 10.14
CA ALA A 17 -3.18 -10.86 10.28
C ALA A 17 -2.34 -12.14 10.45
N CYS A 18 -1.26 -12.29 9.70
CA CYS A 18 -0.32 -13.40 9.89
C CYS A 18 0.34 -13.35 11.28
N LEU A 19 0.84 -12.19 11.70
CA LEU A 19 1.50 -12.04 13.00
C LEU A 19 0.56 -12.31 14.19
N ALA A 20 -0.70 -11.91 14.07
CA ALA A 20 -1.74 -12.21 15.06
C ALA A 20 -2.05 -13.73 15.09
N ALA A 21 -2.21 -14.36 13.93
CA ALA A 21 -2.45 -15.81 13.83
C ALA A 21 -1.26 -16.63 14.37
N ASP A 22 -0.03 -16.14 14.19
CA ASP A 22 1.19 -16.75 14.71
C ASP A 22 1.42 -16.44 16.21
N GLY A 23 0.60 -15.58 16.82
CA GLY A 23 0.74 -15.15 18.23
C GLY A 23 1.97 -14.28 18.52
N VAL A 24 2.59 -13.71 17.48
CA VAL A 24 3.85 -12.94 17.58
C VAL A 24 3.60 -11.47 17.91
N LEU A 25 2.44 -10.94 17.52
CA LEU A 25 2.02 -9.56 17.79
C LEU A 25 0.74 -9.60 18.63
N SER A 26 0.70 -8.89 19.75
CA SER A 26 -0.52 -8.79 20.57
C SER A 26 -1.46 -7.69 20.07
N PRO A 27 -2.78 -7.76 20.36
CA PRO A 27 -3.72 -6.69 20.05
C PRO A 27 -3.26 -5.35 20.65
N GLY A 28 -3.39 -4.26 19.89
CA GLY A 28 -2.94 -2.92 20.26
C GLY A 28 -1.42 -2.69 20.20
N GLN A 29 -0.60 -3.74 20.05
CA GLN A 29 0.86 -3.59 19.92
C GLN A 29 1.22 -2.96 18.56
N LEU A 30 2.15 -2.02 18.59
CA LEU A 30 2.65 -1.37 17.37
C LEU A 30 3.62 -2.27 16.60
N TRP A 31 3.39 -2.35 15.31
CA TRP A 31 4.26 -2.91 14.29
C TRP A 31 4.77 -1.80 13.36
N ARG A 32 6.06 -1.83 13.01
CA ARG A 32 6.65 -0.87 12.06
C ARG A 32 6.99 -1.60 10.77
N GLN A 33 6.34 -1.21 9.69
CA GLN A 33 6.57 -1.78 8.36
C GLN A 33 7.34 -0.80 7.49
N GLU A 34 8.54 -1.18 7.07
CA GLU A 34 9.40 -0.37 6.20
C GLU A 34 9.23 -0.78 4.72
N SER A 35 9.30 0.20 3.82
CA SER A 35 9.31 0.01 2.37
C SER A 35 10.72 -0.09 1.79
N ILE A 36 10.83 -0.39 0.51
CA ILE A 36 12.13 -0.44 -0.18
C ILE A 36 12.87 0.91 -0.25
N ILE A 37 12.17 2.03 -0.04
CA ILE A 37 12.76 3.38 -0.04
C ILE A 37 12.89 3.96 1.37
N GLY A 38 12.68 3.15 2.42
CA GLY A 38 12.84 3.57 3.82
C GLY A 38 11.66 4.34 4.42
N SER A 39 10.54 4.48 3.71
CA SER A 39 9.31 5.00 4.31
C SER A 39 8.71 3.96 5.28
N VAL A 40 8.07 4.42 6.36
CA VAL A 40 7.55 3.54 7.41
C VAL A 40 6.07 3.81 7.66
N PHE A 41 5.30 2.73 7.76
CA PHE A 41 3.95 2.73 8.31
C PHE A 41 3.97 2.10 9.70
N GLU A 42 3.14 2.64 10.58
CA GLU A 42 2.85 2.04 11.88
C GLU A 42 1.50 1.32 11.78
N GLY A 43 1.47 0.07 12.22
CA GLY A 43 0.28 -0.77 12.21
C GLY A 43 -0.01 -1.30 13.59
N SER A 44 -1.27 -1.37 13.97
CA SER A 44 -1.75 -2.16 15.10
C SER A 44 -3.04 -2.87 14.70
N TYR A 45 -3.54 -3.76 15.56
CA TYR A 45 -4.83 -4.39 15.32
C TYR A 45 -5.64 -4.55 16.59
N GLU A 46 -6.96 -4.65 16.42
CA GLU A 46 -7.90 -5.07 17.46
C GLU A 46 -8.51 -6.40 17.07
N GLU A 47 -8.86 -7.23 18.06
CA GLU A 47 -9.66 -8.42 17.82
C GLU A 47 -11.14 -8.05 17.74
N THR A 48 -11.84 -8.68 16.81
CA THR A 48 -13.29 -8.55 16.67
C THR A 48 -13.99 -9.74 17.30
N ASP A 49 -15.25 -9.58 17.67
CA ASP A 49 -16.11 -10.66 18.21
C ASP A 49 -16.22 -11.87 17.26
N SER A 50 -15.90 -11.70 15.98
CA SER A 50 -15.92 -12.76 14.96
C SER A 50 -14.62 -13.57 14.87
N GLY A 51 -13.65 -13.33 15.76
CA GLY A 51 -12.32 -13.97 15.71
C GLY A 51 -11.46 -13.50 14.53
N ARG A 52 -11.80 -12.35 13.94
CA ARG A 52 -10.99 -11.65 12.92
C ARG A 52 -10.26 -10.48 13.54
N ILE A 53 -9.23 -9.99 12.88
CA ILE A 53 -8.55 -8.76 13.28
C ILE A 53 -9.07 -7.54 12.50
N LEU A 54 -9.11 -6.39 13.16
CA LEU A 54 -9.34 -5.07 12.58
C LEU A 54 -8.01 -4.29 12.62
N PRO A 55 -7.27 -4.21 11.50
CA PRO A 55 -6.00 -3.50 11.46
C PRO A 55 -6.18 -1.99 11.29
N THR A 56 -5.38 -1.21 12.02
CA THR A 56 -5.22 0.24 11.85
C THR A 56 -3.83 0.50 11.29
N ILE A 57 -3.74 1.19 10.15
CA ILE A 57 -2.47 1.57 9.52
C ILE A 57 -2.35 3.09 9.52
N THR A 58 -1.25 3.59 10.07
CA THR A 58 -0.91 5.01 10.13
C THR A 58 0.32 5.28 9.28
N GLY A 59 0.23 6.32 8.46
CA GLY A 59 1.34 6.83 7.67
C GLY A 59 1.22 8.34 7.48
N SER A 60 2.10 8.90 6.67
CA SER A 60 2.07 10.31 6.30
C SER A 60 1.97 10.47 4.79
N ALA A 61 1.24 11.50 4.38
CA ALA A 61 1.16 11.94 2.99
C ALA A 61 1.45 13.44 2.93
N PHE A 62 2.02 13.88 1.82
CA PHE A 62 2.43 15.27 1.61
C PHE A 62 1.85 15.78 0.31
N ILE A 63 1.37 17.03 0.30
CA ILE A 63 0.92 17.70 -0.92
C ILE A 63 2.15 17.88 -1.82
N THR A 64 2.11 17.33 -3.03
CA THR A 64 3.22 17.42 -3.99
C THR A 64 2.96 18.44 -5.09
N ALA A 65 1.71 18.61 -5.51
CA ALA A 65 1.32 19.56 -6.55
C ALA A 65 -0.19 19.80 -6.55
N GLU A 66 -0.60 20.93 -7.11
CA GLU A 66 -1.94 21.19 -7.62
C GLU A 66 -1.83 21.30 -9.14
N THR A 67 -2.67 20.57 -9.88
CA THR A 67 -2.51 20.43 -11.34
C THR A 67 -3.85 20.39 -12.07
N THR A 68 -3.90 21.05 -13.23
CA THR A 68 -4.98 20.93 -14.21
C THR A 68 -4.54 19.99 -15.34
N LEU A 69 -5.18 18.82 -15.45
CA LEU A 69 -4.94 17.91 -16.58
C LEU A 69 -5.75 18.37 -17.80
N LEU A 70 -5.07 18.65 -18.91
CA LEU A 70 -5.68 18.97 -20.20
C LEU A 70 -5.49 17.77 -21.14
N ILE A 71 -6.59 17.25 -21.68
CA ILE A 71 -6.60 16.08 -22.57
C ILE A 71 -7.20 16.50 -23.92
N ASP A 72 -6.36 16.61 -24.94
CA ASP A 72 -6.78 17.00 -26.29
C ASP A 72 -7.50 15.81 -26.99
N PRO A 73 -8.71 16.00 -27.56
CA PRO A 73 -9.39 14.97 -28.34
C PRO A 73 -8.58 14.44 -29.53
N CYS A 74 -7.69 15.25 -30.09
CA CYS A 74 -6.84 14.93 -31.23
C CYS A 74 -5.50 14.29 -30.83
N ASP A 75 -5.18 14.18 -29.54
CA ASP A 75 -3.97 13.49 -29.08
C ASP A 75 -4.12 11.96 -29.24
N PRO A 76 -3.30 11.31 -30.09
CA PRO A 76 -3.36 9.86 -30.29
C PRO A 76 -2.97 9.06 -29.04
N PHE A 77 -2.33 9.69 -28.04
CA PHE A 77 -1.92 9.08 -26.78
C PHE A 77 -2.67 9.64 -25.57
N ARG A 78 -3.85 10.24 -25.77
CA ARG A 78 -4.70 10.82 -24.71
C ARG A 78 -5.02 9.88 -23.53
N SER A 79 -4.92 8.56 -23.74
CA SER A 79 -5.16 7.52 -22.72
C SER A 79 -3.86 6.91 -22.16
N GLY A 80 -2.72 7.53 -22.44
CA GLY A 80 -1.40 7.01 -22.11
C GLY A 80 -0.81 6.12 -23.21
N ILE A 81 0.49 5.83 -23.08
CA ILE A 81 1.22 4.94 -23.98
C ILE A 81 1.10 3.50 -23.46
N PRO A 82 0.63 2.54 -24.27
CA PRO A 82 0.60 1.16 -23.86
C PRO A 82 2.03 0.63 -23.65
N VAL A 83 2.25 -0.02 -22.51
CA VAL A 83 3.53 -0.68 -22.25
C VAL A 83 3.56 -1.98 -23.06
N GLN A 84 4.49 -2.12 -24.01
CA GLN A 84 4.80 -3.41 -24.62
C GLN A 84 5.42 -4.31 -23.54
N ILE A 85 4.63 -5.24 -23.00
CA ILE A 85 5.19 -6.34 -22.23
C ILE A 85 5.89 -7.24 -23.24
N GLY A 86 7.22 -7.28 -23.17
CA GLY A 86 8.06 -8.03 -24.10
C GLY A 86 7.57 -9.46 -24.27
N GLN A 87 7.46 -9.89 -25.53
CA GLN A 87 7.34 -11.30 -25.85
C GLN A 87 8.65 -11.97 -25.41
N THR A 88 8.61 -12.65 -24.26
CA THR A 88 9.61 -13.66 -23.93
C THR A 88 9.47 -14.81 -24.91
N GLY A 89 10.43 -14.92 -25.83
CA GLY A 89 10.77 -16.20 -26.46
C GLY A 89 11.55 -17.09 -25.52
#